data_AF-H9FFX7-F1
#
_entry.id   AF-H9FFX7-F1
#
_cell.length_a   1.000
_cell.length_b   1.000
_cell.length_c   1.000
_cell.angle_alpha   90.00
_cell.angle_beta   90.00
_cell.angle_gamma   90.00
#
_symmetry.space_group_name_H-M   'P 1'
#
loop_
_entity.id
_entity.type
_entity.pdbx_description
1 polymer ?
#
loop_
_entity_poly.entity_id
_entity_poly.type
_entity_poly.pdbx_seq_one_letter_code
_entity_poly.pdbx_strand_id
1 'polypeptide(L)'
;QARYKKHYSICAEILDQIVDLSTKVADYRTLTNNLIPYKLMHDWKELFFNAKPIYEQASVKTLPANPSRQQLIELEKRDLLDTNDYEEYKNMVGEWALPEEMVDNLPPSNNCILGHILHRLVEKSLPPRAESTTPELPSFAVKGCLLGKTLSGKTTILRSLQKDFP
;
A
#
# COMPACT_ATOMS: atom_id res chain seq x y z
N GLN A 1 4.51 13.94 -38.72
CA GLN A 1 4.36 13.44 -37.33
C GLN A 1 3.28 14.16 -36.52
N ALA A 2 3.21 15.50 -36.48
CA ALA A 2 2.23 16.25 -35.66
C ALA A 2 0.75 15.92 -35.96
N ARG A 3 0.37 15.79 -37.24
CA ARG A 3 -1.01 15.43 -37.64
C ARG A 3 -1.43 14.03 -37.16
N TYR A 4 -0.53 13.06 -37.25
CA TYR A 4 -0.77 11.70 -36.74
C TYR A 4 -0.98 11.74 -35.22
N LYS A 5 -0.11 12.44 -34.48
CA LYS A 5 -0.23 12.57 -33.02
C LYS A 5 -1.56 13.20 -32.62
N LYS A 6 -2.02 14.22 -33.34
CA LYS A 6 -3.33 14.87 -33.12
C LYS A 6 -4.49 13.89 -33.35
N HIS A 7 -4.48 13.14 -34.45
CA HIS A 7 -5.54 12.17 -34.71
C HIS A 7 -5.53 11.03 -33.69
N TYR A 8 -4.34 10.54 -33.35
CA TYR A 8 -4.17 9.51 -32.34
C TYR A 8 -4.70 9.96 -30.97
N SER A 9 -4.38 11.18 -30.52
CA SER A 9 -4.85 11.68 -29.21
C SER A 9 -6.36 11.78 -29.17
N ILE A 10 -6.99 12.32 -30.22
CA ILE A 10 -8.46 12.41 -30.30
C ILE A 10 -9.09 11.02 -30.26
N CYS A 11 -8.57 10.06 -31.03
CA CYS A 11 -9.09 8.70 -31.03
C CYS A 11 -8.87 7.99 -29.69
N ALA A 12 -7.74 8.22 -29.02
CA ALA A 12 -7.45 7.66 -27.71
C ALA A 12 -8.42 8.21 -26.66
N GLU A 13 -8.66 9.52 -26.63
CA GLU A 13 -9.63 10.14 -25.70
C GLU A 13 -11.05 9.60 -25.90
N ILE A 14 -11.48 9.41 -27.16
CA ILE A 14 -12.79 8.80 -27.46
C ILE A 14 -12.83 7.35 -26.99
N LEU A 15 -11.75 6.58 -27.21
CA LEU A 15 -11.66 5.20 -26.79
C LEU A 15 -11.75 5.08 -25.26
N ASP A 16 -11.04 5.95 -24.53
CA ASP A 16 -11.09 6.00 -23.06
C ASP A 16 -12.52 6.25 -22.57
N GLN A 17 -13.24 7.20 -23.17
CA GLN A 17 -14.65 7.46 -22.81
C GLN A 17 -15.57 6.25 -23.09
N ILE A 18 -15.32 5.50 -24.17
CA ILE A 18 -16.08 4.28 -24.49
C ILE A 18 -15.79 3.18 -23.46
N VAL A 19 -14.52 3.01 -23.07
CA VAL A 19 -14.10 2.04 -22.06
C VAL A 19 -14.72 2.40 -20.71
N ASP A 20 -14.70 3.67 -20.31
CA ASP A 20 -15.29 4.15 -19.06
C ASP A 20 -16.80 3.85 -18.98
N LEU A 21 -17.56 4.14 -20.03
CA LEU A 21 -18.99 3.82 -20.06
C LEU A 21 -19.23 2.32 -19.97
N SER A 22 -18.46 1.54 -20.74
CA SER A 22 -18.61 0.09 -20.82
C SER A 22 -18.32 -0.58 -19.47
N THR A 23 -17.24 -0.17 -18.81
CA THR A 23 -16.83 -0.66 -17.50
C THR A 23 -17.85 -0.25 -16.43
N LYS A 24 -18.30 1.01 -16.40
CA LYS A 24 -19.31 1.47 -15.43
C LYS A 24 -20.61 0.67 -15.52
N VAL A 25 -21.06 0.40 -16.75
CA VAL A 25 -22.25 -0.41 -17.03
C VAL A 25 -22.05 -1.86 -16.62
N ALA A 26 -20.89 -2.45 -16.91
CA ALA A 26 -20.57 -3.83 -16.54
C ALA A 26 -20.48 -4.01 -15.02
N ASP A 27 -19.78 -3.11 -14.33
CA ASP A 27 -19.62 -3.12 -12.88
C ASP A 27 -20.98 -3.05 -12.19
N TYR A 28 -21.82 -2.10 -12.60
CA TYR A 28 -23.14 -1.93 -12.01
C TYR A 28 -24.02 -3.16 -12.23
N ARG A 29 -24.06 -3.71 -13.45
CA ARG A 29 -24.82 -4.94 -13.74
C ARG A 29 -24.36 -6.11 -12.90
N THR A 30 -23.06 -6.24 -12.69
CA THR A 30 -22.48 -7.31 -11.87
C THR A 30 -22.96 -7.19 -10.41
N LEU A 31 -23.06 -5.96 -9.89
CA LEU A 31 -23.49 -5.69 -8.52
C LEU A 31 -25.03 -5.77 -8.33
N THR A 32 -25.82 -5.46 -9.36
CA THR A 32 -27.29 -5.35 -9.25
C THR A 32 -28.06 -6.44 -9.99
N ASN A 33 -27.41 -7.58 -10.29
CA ASN A 33 -28.01 -8.70 -11.02
C ASN A 33 -28.63 -8.25 -12.38
N ASN A 34 -27.84 -7.54 -13.17
CA ASN A 34 -28.15 -7.00 -14.50
C ASN A 34 -29.20 -5.87 -14.56
N LEU A 35 -29.66 -5.34 -13.43
CA LEU A 35 -30.65 -4.26 -13.42
C LEU A 35 -30.00 -2.87 -13.33
N ILE A 36 -30.10 -2.06 -14.38
CA ILE A 36 -29.69 -0.64 -14.33
C ILE A 36 -30.95 0.23 -14.34
N PRO A 37 -31.20 1.04 -13.29
CA PRO A 37 -32.30 2.01 -13.30
C PRO A 37 -32.22 2.96 -14.50
N TYR A 38 -33.36 3.24 -15.15
CA TYR A 38 -33.41 4.09 -16.35
C TYR A 38 -32.74 5.45 -16.16
N LYS A 39 -33.04 6.12 -15.05
CA LYS A 39 -32.46 7.43 -14.71
C LYS A 39 -30.93 7.38 -14.68
N LEU A 40 -30.36 6.34 -14.08
CA LEU A 40 -28.92 6.20 -13.94
C LEU A 40 -28.22 5.99 -15.30
N MET A 41 -28.80 5.14 -16.16
CA MET A 41 -28.31 4.95 -17.53
C MET A 41 -28.42 6.23 -18.37
N HIS A 42 -29.51 6.99 -18.19
CA HIS A 42 -29.70 8.28 -18.84
C HIS A 42 -28.60 9.27 -18.43
N ASP A 43 -28.33 9.40 -17.14
CA ASP A 43 -27.31 10.30 -16.61
C ASP A 43 -25.90 9.93 -17.13
N TRP A 44 -25.54 8.64 -17.18
CA TRP A 44 -24.26 8.22 -17.76
C TRP A 44 -24.13 8.49 -19.25
N LYS A 45 -25.23 8.35 -20.01
CA LYS A 45 -25.25 8.71 -21.43
C LYS A 45 -25.08 10.21 -21.64
N GLU A 46 -25.73 11.04 -20.82
CA GLU A 46 -25.53 12.48 -20.84
C GLU A 46 -24.06 12.85 -20.56
N LEU A 47 -23.43 12.24 -19.56
CA LEU A 47 -22.00 12.44 -19.29
C LEU A 47 -21.14 12.05 -20.49
N PHE A 48 -21.39 10.88 -21.10
CA PHE A 48 -20.70 10.41 -22.29
C PHE A 48 -20.84 11.37 -23.48
N PHE A 49 -22.06 11.81 -23.81
CA PHE A 49 -22.30 12.72 -24.94
C PHE A 49 -21.70 14.11 -24.74
N ASN A 50 -21.59 14.56 -23.48
CA ASN A 50 -20.98 15.84 -23.13
C ASN A 50 -19.46 15.73 -22.83
N ALA A 51 -18.84 14.57 -23.12
CA ALA A 51 -17.42 14.29 -22.85
C ALA A 51 -17.02 14.59 -21.39
N LYS A 52 -17.92 14.33 -20.45
CA LYS A 52 -17.67 14.42 -19.01
C LYS A 52 -17.24 13.05 -18.48
N PRO A 53 -16.30 12.99 -17.54
CA PRO A 53 -15.89 11.72 -16.94
C PRO A 53 -17.07 11.07 -16.20
N ILE A 54 -17.29 9.77 -16.45
CA ILE A 54 -18.37 8.98 -15.84
C ILE A 54 -17.98 8.49 -14.44
N TYR A 55 -16.72 8.14 -14.28
CA TYR A 55 -16.15 7.92 -12.96
C TYR A 55 -15.89 9.26 -12.30
N GLU A 56 -16.11 9.30 -10.99
CA GLU A 56 -15.52 10.35 -10.17
C GLU A 56 -14.02 10.23 -10.40
N GLN A 57 -13.44 11.21 -11.10
CA GLN A 57 -11.99 11.29 -11.21
C GLN A 57 -11.51 11.23 -9.78
N ALA A 58 -10.64 10.26 -9.48
CA ALA A 58 -9.96 10.20 -8.21
C ALA A 58 -9.13 11.48 -8.11
N SER A 59 -9.76 12.57 -7.69
CA SER A 59 -9.05 13.64 -7.04
C SER A 59 -8.59 12.97 -5.77
N VAL A 60 -7.38 12.39 -5.82
CA VAL A 60 -6.46 12.68 -4.74
C VAL A 60 -6.64 14.16 -4.56
N LYS A 61 -7.24 14.59 -3.46
CA LYS A 61 -7.32 16.01 -3.13
C LYS A 61 -5.87 16.43 -2.97
N THR A 62 -5.20 16.68 -4.09
CA THR A 62 -3.85 17.20 -4.12
C THR A 62 -4.04 18.58 -3.57
N LEU A 63 -3.60 18.69 -2.33
CA LEU A 63 -3.54 19.92 -1.61
C LEU A 63 -2.98 20.99 -2.56
N PRO A 64 -3.55 22.20 -2.64
CA PRO A 64 -2.89 23.28 -3.35
C PRO A 64 -1.45 23.38 -2.84
N ALA A 65 -0.50 23.74 -3.72
CA ALA A 65 0.94 23.74 -3.40
C ALA A 65 1.28 24.50 -2.10
N ASN A 66 0.42 25.45 -1.69
CA ASN A 66 0.40 26.04 -0.36
C ASN A 66 -1.02 25.92 0.25
N PRO A 67 -1.28 24.95 1.13
CA PRO A 67 -2.54 24.89 1.87
C PRO A 67 -2.71 26.11 2.78
N SER A 68 -3.93 26.63 2.86
CA SER A 68 -4.26 27.61 3.90
C SER A 68 -4.24 26.95 5.28
N ARG A 69 -4.03 27.74 6.35
CA ARG A 69 -4.07 27.24 7.74
C ARG A 69 -5.39 26.52 8.03
N GLN A 70 -6.51 27.05 7.54
CA GLN A 70 -7.81 26.43 7.74
C GLN A 70 -7.90 25.06 7.06
N GLN A 71 -7.33 24.92 5.85
CA GLN A 71 -7.30 23.64 5.15
C GLN A 71 -6.44 22.59 5.85
N LEU A 72 -5.33 23.01 6.49
CA LEU A 72 -4.51 22.10 7.30
C LEU A 72 -5.27 21.60 8.53
N ILE A 73 -6.01 22.48 9.21
CA ILE A 73 -6.83 22.12 10.37
C ILE A 73 -7.94 21.14 9.96
N GLU A 74 -8.63 21.41 8.86
CA GLU A 74 -9.68 20.49 8.37
C GLU A 74 -9.11 19.15 7.89
N LEU A 75 -7.86 19.12 7.41
CA LEU A 75 -7.16 17.88 7.07
C LEU A 75 -6.85 17.06 8.31
N GLU A 76 -6.29 17.68 9.35
CA GLU A 76 -5.97 17.04 10.63
C GLU A 76 -7.23 16.49 11.30
N LYS A 77 -8.33 17.25 11.30
CA LYS A 77 -9.62 16.76 11.81
C LYS A 77 -10.09 15.51 11.07
N ARG A 78 -9.99 15.52 9.74
CA ARG A 78 -10.42 14.38 8.92
C ARG A 78 -9.56 13.16 9.17
N ASP A 79 -8.23 13.32 9.23
CA ASP A 79 -7.31 12.21 9.51
C ASP A 79 -7.55 11.60 10.90
N LEU A 80 -7.85 12.44 11.89
CA LEU A 80 -8.23 12.00 13.23
C LEU A 80 -9.53 11.19 13.23
N LEU A 81 -10.57 11.69 12.53
CA LEU A 81 -11.85 10.99 12.42
C LEU A 81 -11.72 9.67 11.65
N ASP A 82 -11.02 9.69 10.50
CA ASP A 82 -10.76 8.49 9.69
C ASP A 82 -10.00 7.43 10.50
N THR A 83 -9.01 7.85 11.31
CA THR A 83 -8.27 6.97 12.21
C THR A 83 -9.17 6.37 13.29
N ASN A 84 -10.05 7.18 13.87
CA ASN A 84 -10.98 6.72 14.91
C ASN A 84 -11.99 5.71 14.33
N ASP A 85 -12.62 6.04 13.20
CA ASP A 85 -13.58 5.15 12.52
C ASP A 85 -12.93 3.83 12.12
N TYR A 86 -11.67 3.87 11.64
CA TYR A 86 -10.91 2.67 11.32
C TYR A 86 -10.68 1.79 12.55
N GLU A 87 -10.27 2.37 13.69
CA GLU A 87 -10.07 1.60 14.91
C GLU A 87 -11.39 1.06 15.48
N GLU A 88 -12.50 1.79 15.37
CA GLU A 88 -13.83 1.28 15.77
C GLU A 88 -14.24 0.07 14.91
N TYR A 89 -14.10 0.18 13.59
CA TYR A 89 -14.36 -0.92 12.66
C TYR A 89 -13.46 -2.13 12.92
N LYS A 90 -12.15 -1.91 13.02
CA LYS A 90 -11.14 -2.97 13.21
C LYS A 90 -11.36 -3.75 14.51
N ASN A 91 -11.77 -3.05 15.57
CA ASN A 91 -12.03 -3.67 16.87
C ASN A 91 -13.50 -4.12 17.03
N MET A 92 -14.37 -3.87 16.04
CA MET A 92 -15.80 -4.18 16.05
C MET A 92 -16.49 -3.61 17.30
N VAL A 93 -16.31 -2.30 17.54
CA VAL A 93 -16.90 -1.56 18.66
C VAL A 93 -17.71 -0.36 18.17
N GLY A 94 -18.42 0.31 19.08
CA GLY A 94 -19.21 1.49 18.72
C GLY A 94 -20.33 1.15 17.75
N GLU A 95 -20.40 1.87 16.64
CA GLU A 95 -21.38 1.62 15.56
C GLU A 95 -21.11 0.31 14.79
N TRP A 96 -19.90 -0.22 14.89
CA TRP A 96 -19.47 -1.47 14.25
C TRP A 96 -19.57 -2.69 15.18
N ALA A 97 -20.13 -2.52 16.38
CA ALA A 97 -20.35 -3.63 17.29
C ALA A 97 -21.34 -4.64 16.70
N LEU A 98 -21.00 -5.93 16.80
CA LEU A 98 -21.89 -6.99 16.38
C LEU A 98 -23.16 -6.99 17.27
N PRO A 99 -24.36 -7.14 16.68
CA PRO A 99 -25.59 -7.33 17.44
C PRO A 99 -25.46 -8.53 18.40
N GLU A 100 -26.11 -8.44 19.56
CA GLU A 100 -26.07 -9.49 20.60
C GLU A 100 -26.48 -10.87 20.06
N GLU A 101 -27.38 -10.90 19.09
CA GLU A 101 -27.87 -12.10 18.39
C GLU A 101 -26.80 -12.80 17.53
N MET A 102 -25.71 -12.11 17.20
CA MET A 102 -24.63 -12.59 16.35
C MET A 102 -23.34 -12.90 17.10
N VAL A 103 -23.35 -12.82 18.44
CA VAL A 103 -22.17 -13.06 19.29
C VAL A 103 -21.59 -14.47 19.07
N ASP A 104 -22.44 -15.46 18.78
CA ASP A 104 -22.01 -16.83 18.47
C ASP A 104 -21.34 -16.98 17.09
N ASN A 105 -21.44 -15.96 16.22
CA ASN A 105 -20.81 -15.92 14.88
C ASN A 105 -19.49 -15.15 14.86
N LEU A 106 -18.90 -14.85 16.02
CA LEU A 106 -17.61 -14.20 16.08
C LEU A 106 -16.57 -15.05 15.34
N PRO A 107 -15.70 -14.45 14.50
CA PRO A 107 -14.68 -15.20 13.81
C PRO A 107 -13.84 -15.98 14.84
N PRO A 108 -13.51 -17.26 14.54
CA PRO A 108 -12.73 -18.09 15.46
C PRO A 108 -11.43 -17.39 15.84
N SER A 109 -11.06 -17.44 17.12
CA SER A 109 -9.78 -16.90 17.55
C SER A 109 -8.64 -17.69 16.90
N ASN A 110 -7.85 -16.97 16.10
CA ASN A 110 -6.58 -17.40 15.49
C ASN A 110 -6.60 -18.77 14.75
N ASN A 111 -6.91 -18.74 13.45
CA ASN A 111 -6.91 -19.93 12.61
C ASN A 111 -5.51 -20.20 12.01
N CYS A 112 -4.84 -21.26 12.49
CA CYS A 112 -3.49 -21.64 12.02
C CYS A 112 -3.43 -22.01 10.53
N ILE A 113 -4.53 -22.53 9.96
CA ILE A 113 -4.62 -22.85 8.53
C ILE A 113 -4.69 -21.56 7.71
N LEU A 114 -5.56 -20.62 8.12
CA LEU A 114 -5.68 -19.31 7.46
C LEU A 114 -4.36 -18.54 7.54
N GLY A 115 -3.73 -18.53 8.72
CA GLY A 115 -2.41 -17.91 8.92
C GLY A 115 -1.35 -18.52 7.99
N HIS A 116 -1.32 -19.84 7.84
CA HIS A 116 -0.41 -20.51 6.92
C HIS A 116 -0.66 -20.14 5.44
N ILE A 117 -1.93 -20.05 5.03
CA ILE A 117 -2.32 -19.65 3.66
C ILE A 117 -1.89 -18.21 3.39
N LEU A 118 -2.16 -17.29 4.30
CA LEU A 118 -1.76 -15.89 4.19
C LEU A 118 -0.24 -15.74 4.11
N HIS A 119 0.51 -16.44 4.96
CA HIS A 119 1.97 -16.45 4.91
C HIS A 119 2.48 -16.86 3.53
N ARG A 120 1.95 -17.95 2.96
CA ARG A 120 2.35 -18.42 1.62
C ARG A 120 1.99 -17.44 0.51
N LEU A 121 0.85 -16.75 0.61
CA LEU A 121 0.45 -15.73 -0.37
C LEU A 121 1.40 -14.52 -0.34
N VAL A 122 1.73 -14.04 0.85
CA VAL A 122 2.69 -12.94 1.05
C VAL A 122 4.08 -13.34 0.55
N GLU A 123 4.54 -14.53 0.88
CA GLU A 123 5.85 -15.03 0.42
C GLU A 123 5.94 -15.13 -1.11
N LYS A 124 4.84 -15.48 -1.79
CA LYS A 124 4.77 -15.52 -3.24
C LYS A 124 4.64 -14.15 -3.90
N SER A 125 4.05 -13.17 -3.22
CA SER A 125 3.88 -11.82 -3.77
C SER A 125 5.14 -10.97 -3.63
N LEU A 126 5.96 -11.27 -2.62
CA LEU A 126 7.26 -10.62 -2.45
C LEU A 126 8.24 -11.12 -3.53
N PRO A 127 9.05 -10.24 -4.11
CA PRO A 127 10.10 -10.65 -5.03
C PRO A 127 11.09 -11.59 -4.34
N PRO A 128 11.73 -12.53 -5.07
CA PRO A 128 12.72 -13.44 -4.50
C PRO A 128 13.75 -12.63 -3.71
N ARG A 129 13.89 -12.93 -2.41
CA ARG A 129 14.90 -12.30 -1.57
C ARG A 129 16.25 -12.55 -2.21
N ALA A 130 16.95 -11.47 -2.59
CA ALA A 130 18.30 -11.59 -3.13
C ALA A 130 19.13 -12.42 -2.14
N GLU A 131 19.75 -13.51 -2.62
CA GLU A 131 20.67 -14.28 -1.79
C GLU A 131 21.70 -13.31 -1.22
N SER A 132 21.89 -13.34 0.10
CA SER A 132 22.90 -12.52 0.73
C SER A 132 24.25 -13.02 0.23
N THR A 133 24.80 -12.39 -0.79
CA THR A 133 26.21 -12.57 -1.15
C THR A 133 26.99 -12.15 0.09
N THR A 134 27.65 -13.11 0.72
CA THR A 134 28.66 -12.79 1.73
C THR A 134 29.60 -11.79 1.07
N PRO A 135 29.80 -10.59 1.65
CA PRO A 135 30.68 -9.62 1.03
C PRO A 135 32.06 -10.25 0.88
N GLU A 136 32.51 -10.42 -0.37
CA GLU A 136 33.86 -10.88 -0.72
C GLU A 136 34.86 -9.80 -0.34
N LEU A 137 35.10 -9.63 0.96
CA LEU A 137 36.21 -8.84 1.44
C LEU A 137 37.48 -9.65 1.18
N PRO A 138 38.45 -9.13 0.41
CA PRO A 138 39.71 -9.82 0.19
C PRO A 138 40.44 -9.96 1.52
N SER A 139 41.11 -11.11 1.74
CA SER A 139 41.92 -11.31 2.94
C SER A 139 43.09 -10.33 2.96
N PHE A 140 43.13 -9.42 3.94
CA PHE A 140 44.26 -8.51 4.15
C PHE A 140 44.94 -8.79 5.49
N ALA A 141 46.26 -8.58 5.52
CA ALA A 141 47.03 -8.71 6.76
C ALA A 141 46.74 -7.50 7.67
N VAL A 142 46.22 -7.78 8.87
CA VAL A 142 45.99 -6.75 9.89
C VAL A 142 47.18 -6.69 10.83
N LYS A 143 47.71 -5.48 11.06
CA LYS A 143 48.73 -5.23 12.09
C LYS A 143 48.16 -4.32 13.16
N GLY A 144 48.21 -4.75 14.41
CA GLY A 144 47.78 -3.96 15.57
C GLY A 144 48.91 -3.80 16.59
N CYS A 145 48.91 -2.69 17.33
CA CYS A 145 49.82 -2.46 18.45
C CYS A 145 49.02 -2.17 19.71
N LEU A 146 49.41 -2.77 20.84
CA LEU A 146 48.74 -2.58 22.14
C LEU A 146 49.57 -1.66 23.03
N LEU A 147 49.05 -0.46 23.31
CA LEU A 147 49.71 0.54 24.15
C LEU A 147 49.08 0.60 25.55
N GLY A 148 49.92 0.75 26.58
CA GLY A 148 49.45 0.86 27.97
C GLY A 148 50.59 0.90 28.97
N LYS A 149 50.27 1.20 30.24
CA LYS A 149 51.25 1.37 31.32
C LYS A 149 52.08 0.10 31.56
N THR A 150 53.25 0.24 32.19
CA THR A 150 54.11 -0.89 32.55
C THR A 150 53.34 -1.85 33.46
N LEU A 151 53.54 -3.16 33.27
CA LEU A 151 52.88 -4.24 34.01
C LEU A 151 51.34 -4.36 33.87
N SER A 152 50.69 -3.63 32.96
CA SER A 152 49.23 -3.75 32.72
C SER A 152 48.79 -5.02 31.96
N GLY A 153 49.56 -6.09 31.99
CA GLY A 153 49.16 -7.38 31.39
C GLY A 153 49.10 -7.43 29.86
N LYS A 154 49.68 -6.45 29.15
CA LYS A 154 49.65 -6.38 27.67
C LYS A 154 50.10 -7.66 26.97
N THR A 155 51.16 -8.29 27.47
CA THR A 155 51.69 -9.56 26.91
C THR A 155 50.70 -10.71 27.09
N THR A 156 49.96 -10.74 28.20
CA THR A 156 48.95 -11.77 28.46
C THR A 156 47.79 -11.67 27.47
N ILE A 157 47.32 -10.44 27.20
CA ILE A 157 46.26 -10.17 26.23
C ILE A 157 46.72 -10.55 24.82
N LEU A 158 47.96 -10.20 24.42
CA LEU A 158 48.50 -10.58 23.12
C LEU A 158 48.60 -12.10 22.94
N ARG A 159 48.97 -12.86 23.97
CA ARG A 159 48.97 -14.34 23.90
C ARG A 159 47.57 -14.93 23.79
N SER A 160 46.56 -14.28 24.37
CA SER A 160 45.17 -14.71 24.21
C SER A 160 44.70 -14.45 22.78
N LEU A 161 44.91 -13.23 22.28
CA LEU A 161 44.53 -12.84 20.92
C LEU A 161 45.22 -13.69 19.84
N GLN A 162 46.47 -14.12 20.06
CA GLN A 162 47.17 -15.02 19.14
C GLN A 162 46.49 -16.40 19.00
N LYS A 163 45.72 -16.86 20.00
CA LYS A 163 44.95 -18.11 19.87
C LYS A 163 43.72 -17.93 18.98
N ASP A 164 43.10 -16.76 19.04
CA ASP A 164 41.87 -16.46 18.33
C ASP A 164 42.15 -15.98 16.89
N PHE A 165 43.35 -15.43 16.66
CA PHE A 165 43.86 -14.98 15.36
C PHE A 165 45.25 -15.61 15.10
N PRO A 166 45.32 -16.86 14.60
CA PRO A 166 46.58 -17.56 14.35
C PRO A 166 47.42 -16.96 13.21
#